data_AF-A0A2N1QLH1-F1
#
_entry.id   AF-A0A2N1QLH1-F1
#
_cell.length_a   1.000
_cell.length_b   1.000
_cell.length_c   1.000
_cell.angle_alpha   90.00
_cell.angle_beta   90.00
_cell.angle_gamma   90.00
#
_symmetry.space_group_name_H-M   'P 1'
#
loop_
_entity.id
_entity.type
_entity.pdbx_description
1 polymer ?
#
loop_
_entity_poly.entity_id
_entity_poly.type
_entity_poly.pdbx_seq_one_letter_code
_entity_poly.pdbx_strand_id
1 'polypeptide(L)' 'MSKMLSARGLSKAYKGRTVVSSADLDVAMGEVVGLLGPNGAGKTTSFYMIVGLIKPDAGVVTVDSRDLTDLPVYRRAPL' A
#
# COMPACT_ATOMS: atom_id res chain seq x y z
N MET A 1 13.93 -1.87 17.95
CA MET A 1 13.66 -1.54 16.53
C MET A 1 12.28 -0.93 16.45
N SER A 2 12.11 0.17 15.71
CA SER A 2 10.79 0.79 15.52
C SER A 2 10.00 -0.02 14.49
N LYS A 3 8.76 -0.37 14.78
CA LYS A 3 7.88 -1.09 13.85
C LYS A 3 7.55 -0.16 12.68
N MET A 4 7.70 -0.62 11.44
CA MET A 4 7.53 0.21 10.24
C MET A 4 6.73 -0.52 9.17
N LEU A 5 5.71 0.14 8.62
CA LEU A 5 5.05 -0.28 7.39
C LEU A 5 5.81 0.29 6.20
N SER A 6 6.16 -0.53 5.23
CA SER A 6 6.83 -0.09 4.00
C SER A 6 6.10 -0.60 2.77
N ALA A 7 5.79 0.31 1.87
CA ALA A 7 5.25 0.05 0.55
C ALA A 7 6.31 0.47 -0.48
N ARG A 8 6.67 -0.46 -1.39
CA ARG A 8 7.69 -0.22 -2.41
C ARG A 8 7.18 -0.58 -3.79
N GLY A 9 7.31 0.35 -4.72
CA GLY A 9 6.98 0.18 -6.13
C GLY A 9 5.53 -0.21 -6.38
N LEU A 10 4.59 0.25 -5.55
CA LEU A 10 3.20 -0.15 -5.71
C LEU A 10 2.64 0.36 -7.04
N SER A 11 2.14 -0.55 -7.86
CA SER A 11 1.55 -0.25 -9.16
C SER A 11 0.17 -0.88 -9.29
N LYS A 12 -0.73 -0.16 -9.98
CA LYS A 12 -2.06 -0.68 -10.33
C LYS A 12 -2.56 -0.09 -11.63
N ALA A 13 -3.04 -0.95 -12.52
CA ALA A 13 -3.79 -0.60 -13.70
C ALA A 13 -5.19 -1.24 -13.67
N TYR A 14 -6.16 -0.53 -14.22
CA TYR A 14 -7.51 -1.04 -14.44
C TYR A 14 -7.85 -0.91 -15.91
N LYS A 15 -8.21 -2.02 -16.56
CA LYS A 15 -8.60 -2.06 -17.98
C LYS A 15 -7.59 -1.33 -18.89
N GLY A 16 -6.29 -1.55 -18.66
CA GLY A 16 -5.22 -0.92 -19.42
C GLY A 16 -4.85 0.52 -19.04
N ARG A 17 -5.60 1.16 -18.12
CA ARG A 17 -5.26 2.49 -17.60
C ARG A 17 -4.48 2.37 -16.30
N THR A 18 -3.25 2.85 -16.29
CA THR A 18 -2.44 2.99 -15.07
C THR A 18 -3.04 4.03 -14.15
N VAL A 19 -3.31 3.63 -12.90
CA VAL A 19 -3.81 4.51 -11.82
C VAL A 19 -2.70 4.83 -10.83
N VAL A 20 -1.83 3.86 -10.54
CA VAL A 20 -0.62 4.04 -9.74
C VAL A 20 0.54 3.40 -10.51
N SER A 21 1.61 4.15 -10.77
CA SER A 21 2.74 3.68 -11.58
C SER A 21 3.87 3.08 -10.75
N SER A 22 4.25 3.72 -9.64
CA SER A 22 5.27 3.23 -8.70
C SER A 22 5.25 4.10 -7.44
N ALA A 23 4.43 3.73 -6.46
CA ALA A 23 4.35 4.47 -5.20
C ALA A 23 5.22 3.83 -4.12
N ASP A 24 6.06 4.66 -3.50
CA ASP A 24 6.88 4.32 -2.34
C ASP A 24 6.39 5.11 -1.11
N LEU A 25 6.29 4.44 0.03
CA LEU A 25 5.93 5.05 1.31
C LEU A 25 6.49 4.24 2.47
N ASP A 26 6.97 4.92 3.50
CA ASP A 26 7.19 4.34 4.82
C ASP A 26 6.28 5.03 5.83
N VAL A 27 5.77 4.26 6.80
CA VAL A 27 4.99 4.76 7.91
C VAL A 27 5.51 4.12 9.19
N ALA A 28 6.03 4.93 10.09
CA ALA A 28 6.49 4.47 11.39
C ALA A 28 5.32 4.16 12.33
N MET A 29 5.54 3.30 13.32
CA MET A 29 4.56 3.06 14.39
C MET A 29 4.16 4.36 15.08
N GLY A 30 2.85 4.60 15.16
CA GLY A 30 2.28 5.80 15.78
C GLY A 30 2.26 7.03 14.86
N GLU A 31 2.83 6.95 13.67
CA GLU A 31 2.77 8.01 12.68
C GLU A 31 1.38 8.10 12.04
N VAL A 32 0.91 9.32 11.81
CA VAL A 32 -0.33 9.59 11.07
C VAL A 32 0.04 10.27 9.76
N VAL A 33 -0.23 9.59 8.64
CA VAL A 33 0.08 10.08 7.30
C VAL A 33 -1.21 10.46 6.57
N GLY A 34 -1.23 11.66 5.99
CA GLY A 34 -2.28 12.10 5.06
C GLY A 34 -1.82 11.94 3.62
N LEU A 35 -2.58 11.20 2.81
CA LEU A 35 -2.37 11.12 1.36
C LEU A 35 -3.28 12.12 0.64
N LEU A 36 -2.72 13.20 0.08
CA LEU A 36 -3.47 14.29 -0.57
C LEU A 36 -3.26 14.30 -2.09
N GLY A 37 -4.23 14.89 -2.81
CA GLY A 37 -4.20 15.02 -4.26
C GLY A 37 -5.61 15.10 -4.87
N PRO A 38 -5.75 15.45 -6.16
CA PRO A 38 -7.05 15.58 -6.82
C PRO A 38 -7.78 14.22 -6.98
N ASN A 39 -9.05 14.27 -7.37
CA ASN A 39 -9.82 13.07 -7.68
C ASN A 39 -9.17 12.29 -8.84
N GLY A 40 -9.10 10.96 -8.71
CA GLY A 40 -8.44 10.11 -9.70
C GLY A 40 -6.92 10.00 -9.56
N ALA A 41 -6.28 10.70 -8.62
CA ALA A 41 -4.82 10.62 -8.41
C ALA A 41 -4.31 9.29 -7.80
N GLY A 42 -5.18 8.27 -7.65
CA GLY A 42 -4.78 6.96 -7.13
C GLY A 42 -4.75 6.81 -5.60
N LYS A 43 -5.17 7.83 -4.83
CA LYS A 43 -5.11 7.81 -3.35
C LYS A 43 -5.78 6.58 -2.71
N THR A 44 -7.06 6.36 -3.04
CA THR A 44 -7.83 5.21 -2.55
C THR A 44 -7.24 3.90 -3.03
N THR A 45 -6.73 3.87 -4.27
CA THR A 45 -6.07 2.68 -4.84
C THR A 45 -4.80 2.33 -4.06
N SER A 46 -3.93 3.30 -3.79
CA SER A 46 -2.74 3.11 -2.95
C SER A 46 -3.10 2.63 -1.56
N PHE A 47 -4.06 3.29 -0.91
CA PHE A 47 -4.54 2.89 0.42
C PHE A 47 -5.05 1.44 0.41
N TYR A 48 -5.89 1.06 -0.56
CA TYR A 48 -6.45 -0.29 -0.66
C TYR A 48 -5.40 -1.37 -0.94
N MET A 49 -4.33 -1.07 -1.68
CA MET A 49 -3.19 -1.99 -1.85
C MET A 49 -2.45 -2.20 -0.53
N ILE A 50 -2.19 -1.11 0.19
CA ILE A 50 -1.47 -1.12 1.47
C ILE A 50 -2.25 -1.91 2.54
N VAL A 51 -3.58 -1.76 2.62
CA VAL A 51 -4.39 -2.50 3.60
C VAL A 51 -4.82 -3.90 3.15
N GLY A 52 -4.57 -4.27 1.89
CA GLY A 52 -4.89 -5.60 1.37
C GLY A 52 -6.37 -5.81 1.01
N LEU A 53 -7.06 -4.73 0.64
CA LEU A 53 -8.40 -4.78 0.04
C LEU A 53 -8.32 -5.08 -1.47
N ILE A 54 -7.24 -4.66 -2.12
CA ILE A 54 -6.91 -5.04 -3.49
C ILE A 54 -5.45 -5.48 -3.55
N LYS A 55 -5.12 -6.39 -4.47
CA LYS A 55 -3.73 -6.79 -4.73
C LYS A 55 -3.07 -5.78 -5.68
N PRO A 56 -1.83 -5.29 -5.40
CA PRO A 56 -1.07 -4.53 -6.38
C PRO A 56 -0.73 -5.40 -7.61
N ASP A 57 -0.55 -4.78 -8.78
CA ASP A 57 -0.07 -5.50 -9.96
C ASP A 57 1.45 -5.71 -9.90
N ALA A 58 2.16 -4.79 -9.24
CA ALA A 58 3.58 -4.87 -8.94
C ALA A 58 3.90 -4.14 -7.62
N GLY A 59 5.06 -4.45 -7.04
CA GLY A 59 5.52 -3.90 -5.77
C GLY A 59 5.21 -4.79 -4.57
N VAL A 60 5.65 -4.33 -3.41
CA VAL A 60 5.58 -5.10 -2.15
C VAL A 60 5.07 -4.22 -1.02
N VAL A 61 4.28 -4.81 -0.12
CA VAL A 61 3.87 -4.21 1.16
C VAL A 61 4.42 -5.06 2.28
N THR A 62 5.18 -4.45 3.18
CA THR A 62 5.79 -5.10 4.33
C THR A 62 5.43 -4.38 5.62
N VAL A 63 5.41 -5.13 6.73
CA VAL A 63 5.55 -4.57 8.07
C VAL A 63 6.79 -5.20 8.68
N ASP A 64 7.78 -4.36 8.99
CA ASP A 64 9.15 -4.77 9.30
C ASP A 64 9.72 -5.68 8.21
N SER A 65 10.05 -6.93 8.57
CA SER A 65 10.59 -7.93 7.64
C SER A 65 9.52 -8.85 7.05
N ARG A 66 8.24 -8.64 7.37
CA ARG A 66 7.15 -9.53 6.95
C ARG A 66 6.45 -8.99 5.72
N ASP A 67 6.51 -9.77 4.64
CA ASP A 67 5.72 -9.51 3.43
C ASP A 67 4.23 -9.77 3.68
N LEU A 68 3.41 -8.77 3.38
CA LEU A 68 1.95 -8.79 3.50
C LEU A 68 1.26 -8.73 2.15
N THR A 69 1.99 -8.61 1.04
CA THR A 69 1.47 -8.24 -0.29
C THR A 69 0.26 -9.07 -0.72
N ASP A 70 0.33 -10.39 -0.49
CA ASP A 70 -0.72 -11.34 -0.85
C ASP A 70 -1.70 -11.66 0.27
N LEU A 71 -1.50 -11.10 1.46
CA LEU A 71 -2.41 -11.31 2.58
C LEU A 71 -3.65 -10.42 2.39
N PRO A 72 -4.87 -10.96 2.54
CA PRO A 72 -6.09 -10.15 2.58
C PRO A 72 -6.16 -9.35 3.88
N VAL A 73 -6.93 -8.25 3.88
CA VAL A 73 -7.06 -7.32 5.02
C VAL A 73 -7.30 -8.01 6.38
N TYR A 74 -8.16 -9.03 6.43
CA TYR A 74 -8.51 -9.72 7.68
C TYR A 74 -7.33 -10.51 8.29
N ARG A 75 -6.29 -10.83 7.50
CA ARG A 75 -5.05 -11.45 7.98
C ARG A 75 -3.95 -10.43 8.29
N ARG A 76 -4.11 -9.15 7.92
CA ARG A 76 -3.16 -8.07 8.21
C ARG A 76 -3.47 -7.39 9.55
N ALA A 77 -4.74 -7.27 9.92
CA ALA A 77 -5.18 -6.60 11.16
C ALA A 77 -4.58 -7.14 12.48
N PRO A 78 -4.36 -8.46 12.68
CA PRO A 78 -3.83 -8.98 13.94
C PRO A 78 -2.30 -8.89 14.06
N LEU A 79 -1.60 -8.20 13.15
CA LEU A 79 -0.14 -8.17 13.06
C LEU A 79 0.49 -6.96 13.75
#